data_AF-A0A920TM75-F1
#
_entry.id   AF-A0A920TM75-F1
#
_cell.length_a   1.000
_cell.length_b   1.000
_cell.length_c   1.000
_cell.angle_alpha   90.00
_cell.angle_beta   90.00
_cell.angle_gamma   90.00
#
_symmetry.space_group_name_H-M   'P 1'
#
loop_
_entity.id
_entity.type
_entity.pdbx_description
1 polymer ?
#
loop_
_entity_poly.entity_id
_entity_poly.type
_entity_poly.pdbx_seq_one_letter_code
_entity_poly.pdbx_strand_id
1 'polypeptide(L)' 'MNNKQLALSCASNGLALYETDGGATIRARGIHDIGYVYHAEFSGGYLFSATREGLQIFEIDE' A
#
# COMPACT_ATOMS: atom_id res chain seq x y z
N MET A 1 5.84 1.03 -12.28
CA MET A 1 6.70 1.77 -11.34
C MET A 1 5.83 2.19 -10.17
N ASN A 2 6.36 2.17 -8.95
CA ASN A 2 5.60 2.46 -7.72
C ASN A 2 5.72 3.94 -7.27
N ASN A 3 6.12 4.87 -8.15
CA ASN A 3 6.23 6.31 -7.88
C ASN A 3 6.81 6.71 -6.50
N LYS A 4 7.76 5.93 -5.98
CA LYS A 4 8.35 6.10 -4.65
C LYS A 4 7.37 5.96 -3.48
N GLN A 5 6.22 5.35 -3.68
CA GLN A 5 5.31 4.95 -2.62
C GLN A 5 5.76 3.59 -2.04
N LEU A 6 5.33 3.30 -0.83
CA LEU A 6 5.55 2.03 -0.15
C LEU A 6 4.27 1.64 0.56
N ALA A 7 3.97 0.34 0.57
CA ALA A 7 2.85 -0.21 1.31
C ALA A 7 3.36 -1.31 2.23
N LEU A 8 2.87 -1.32 3.47
CA LEU A 8 3.17 -2.32 4.47
C LEU A 8 1.87 -2.91 5.00
N SER A 9 1.72 -4.24 4.92
CA SER A 9 0.61 -4.93 5.61
C SER A 9 0.81 -4.84 7.12
N CYS A 10 -0.24 -4.37 7.81
CA CYS A 10 -0.27 -4.23 9.26
C CYS A 10 -1.21 -5.26 9.91
N ALA A 11 -1.24 -6.49 9.38
CA ALA A 11 -2.14 -7.55 9.82
C ALA A 11 -3.60 -7.05 9.76
N SER A 12 -4.32 -7.05 10.88
CA SER A 12 -5.73 -6.63 10.95
C SER A 12 -5.96 -5.12 10.77
N ASN A 13 -4.90 -4.31 10.70
CA ASN A 13 -5.01 -2.85 10.60
C ASN A 13 -4.87 -2.32 9.16
N GLY A 14 -5.03 -3.19 8.15
CA GLY A 14 -4.95 -2.79 6.74
C GLY A 14 -3.53 -2.54 6.23
N LEU A 15 -3.38 -1.48 5.43
CA LEU A 15 -2.13 -1.07 4.79
C LEU A 15 -1.63 0.26 5.35
N ALA A 16 -0.40 0.28 5.89
CA ALA A 16 0.31 1.53 6.11
C ALA A 16 0.97 1.99 4.81
N LEU A 17 0.73 3.25 4.44
CA LEU A 17 1.25 3.88 3.23
C LEU A 17 2.35 4.87 3.59
N TYR A 18 3.39 4.89 2.76
CA TYR A 18 4.53 5.80 2.89
C TYR A 18 4.97 6.31 1.53
N GLU A 19 5.74 7.40 1.56
CA GLU A 19 6.47 7.93 0.41
C GLU A 19 7.96 8.04 0.74
N THR A 20 8.81 7.79 -0.25
CA THR A 20 10.23 8.09 -0.22
C THR A 20 10.58 9.15 -1.28
N ASP A 21 11.61 9.94 -1.01
CA ASP A 21 12.17 10.86 -1.99
C ASP A 21 13.18 10.18 -2.95
N GLY A 22 13.40 8.86 -2.79
CA GLY A 22 14.46 8.12 -3.47
C GLY A 22 15.78 8.11 -2.70
N GLY A 23 15.80 8.69 -1.49
CA GLY A 23 16.86 8.61 -0.49
C GLY A 23 16.43 7.83 0.75
N ALA A 24 17.05 8.13 1.89
CA ALA A 24 16.80 7.45 3.17
C ALA A 24 15.56 7.95 3.92
N THR A 25 14.89 8.99 3.40
CA THR A 25 13.75 9.60 4.08
C THR A 25 12.47 8.85 3.71
N ILE A 26 11.76 8.36 4.73
CA ILE A 26 10.46 7.72 4.60
C ILE A 26 9.43 8.59 5.33
N ARG A 27 8.38 9.01 4.63
CA ARG A 27 7.29 9.83 5.18
C ARG A 27 6.01 9.02 5.24
N ALA A 28 5.40 8.93 6.43
CA ALA A 28 4.11 8.27 6.60
C ALA A 28 2.99 9.07 5.93
N ARG A 29 2.11 8.37 5.21
CA ARG A 29 0.92 8.93 4.56
C ARG A 29 -0.36 8.54 5.30
N GLY A 30 -0.32 7.47 6.09
CA GLY A 30 -1.42 7.04 6.94
C GLY A 30 -1.66 5.54 6.84
N ILE A 31 -2.76 5.10 7.43
CA ILE A 31 -3.21 3.71 7.39
C ILE A 31 -4.54 3.68 6.65
N HIS A 32 -4.61 2.82 5.64
CA HIS A 32 -5.84 2.51 4.94
C HIS A 32 -6.43 1.23 5.52
N ASP A 33 -7.52 1.37 6.27
CA ASP A 33 -8.18 0.25 6.93
C ASP A 33 -9.03 -0.54 5.94
N ILE A 34 -8.47 -1.66 5.49
CA ILE A 34 -9.09 -2.60 4.53
C ILE A 34 -9.13 -4.01 5.11
N GLY A 35 -9.10 -4.12 6.44
CA GLY A 35 -9.06 -5.38 7.16
C GLY A 35 -7.71 -6.10 7.07
N TYR A 36 -7.76 -7.43 7.20
CA TYR A 36 -6.53 -8.24 7.27
C TYR A 36 -5.91 -8.43 5.88
N VAL A 37 -4.69 -7.92 5.68
CA VAL A 37 -3.98 -7.99 4.38
C VAL A 37 -2.95 -9.11 4.36
N TYR A 38 -3.12 -10.09 3.48
CA TYR A 38 -2.17 -11.20 3.30
C TYR A 38 -1.01 -10.81 2.40
N HIS A 39 -1.29 -10.05 1.35
CA HIS A 39 -0.32 -9.66 0.35
C HIS A 39 -0.70 -8.34 -0.31
N ALA A 40 0.29 -7.56 -0.71
CA ALA A 40 0.09 -6.35 -1.48
C ALA A 40 1.20 -6.19 -2.53
N GLU A 41 0.82 -5.81 -3.75
CA GLU A 41 1.73 -5.68 -4.88
C GLU A 41 1.38 -4.46 -5.73
N PHE A 42 2.41 -3.71 -6.12
CA PHE A 42 2.28 -2.59 -7.03
C PHE A 42 2.51 -3.04 -8.48
N SER A 43 1.53 -2.84 -9.35
CA SER A 43 1.64 -3.18 -10.77
C SER A 43 0.77 -2.27 -11.64
N GLY A 44 1.32 -1.81 -12.77
CA GLY A 44 0.55 -1.08 -13.78
C GLY A 44 -0.14 0.22 -13.32
N GLY A 45 0.35 0.90 -12.28
CA GLY A 45 -0.32 2.09 -11.71
C GLY A 45 -1.37 1.77 -10.64
N TYR A 46 -1.44 0.50 -10.22
CA TYR A 46 -2.36 0.04 -9.18
C TYR A 46 -1.63 -0.62 -8.03
N LEU A 47 -2.25 -0.57 -6.85
CA LEU A 47 -1.91 -1.39 -5.69
C LEU A 47 -2.98 -2.46 -5.54
N PHE A 48 -2.59 -3.71 -5.75
CA PHE A 48 -3.42 -4.88 -5.51
C PHE A 48 -3.22 -5.33 -4.08
N SER A 49 -4.31 -5.62 -3.37
CA SER A 49 -4.27 -6.16 -2.01
C SER A 49 -5.18 -7.36 -1.87
N ALA A 50 -4.59 -8.50 -1.51
CA ALA A 50 -5.33 -9.70 -1.14
C ALA A 50 -5.68 -9.61 0.34
N THR A 51 -6.97 -9.40 0.64
CA THR A 51 -7.45 -9.28 2.02
C THR A 51 -8.40 -10.41 2.39
N ARG A 52 -8.74 -10.52 3.68
CA ARG A 52 -9.78 -11.44 4.16
C ARG A 52 -11.15 -11.17 3.52
N GLU A 53 -11.40 -9.92 3.14
CA GLU A 53 -12.67 -9.48 2.55
C GLU A 53 -12.66 -9.57 1.00
N GLY A 54 -11.55 -10.06 0.41
CA GLY A 54 -11.40 -10.27 -1.02
C GLY A 54 -10.27 -9.45 -1.66
N LEU A 55 -10.26 -9.40 -2.99
CA LEU A 55 -9.32 -8.58 -3.74
C LEU A 55 -9.73 -7.11 -3.68
N GLN A 56 -8.84 -6.25 -3.20
CA GLN A 56 -8.96 -4.80 -3.25
C GLN A 56 -7.96 -4.25 -4.28
N ILE A 57 -8.38 -3.27 -5.07
CA ILE A 57 -7.57 -2.66 -6.13
C ILE A 57 -7.65 -1.15 -5.96
N PHE A 58 -6.50 -0.50 -5.79
CA PHE A 58 -6.40 0.95 -5.63
C PHE A 58 -5.61 1.53 -6.80
N GLU A 59 -6.11 2.61 -7.38
CA GLU A 59 -5.35 3.41 -8.31
C GLU A 59 -4.32 4.25 -7.55
N ILE A 60 -3.12 4.37 -8.10
CA ILE A 60 -2.04 5.17 -7.53
C ILE A 60 -2.10 6.53 -8.21
N ASP A 61 -2.56 7.54 -7.47
CA ASP A 61 -2.45 8.93 -7.90
C ASP A 61 -0.97 9.36 -7.93
N GLU A 62 -0.61 10.17 -8.93
CA GLU A 62 0.73 10.80 -9.07
C GLU A 62 1.06 11.80 -7.96
#